data_AF-A0A358QWP9-F1
#
_entry.id   AF-A0A358QWP9-F1
#
_cell.length_a   1.000
_cell.length_b   1.000
_cell.length_c   1.000
_cell.angle_alpha   90.00
_cell.angle_beta   90.00
_cell.angle_gamma   90.00
#
_symmetry.space_group_name_H-M   'P 1'
#
loop_
_entity.id
_entity.type
_entity.pdbx_description
1 polymer ?
#
loop_
_entity_poly.entity_id
_entity_poly.type
_entity_poly.pdbx_seq_one_letter_code
_entity_poly.pdbx_strand_id
1 'polypeptide(L)'
;MHNRKVLKSMCIAEKVVTTMMQYIRTVIDTYENNIIAIELRDKETQDLLHEIELSQLSPAGCLRLMRELKRVREERRRMKDENETLIFLYEMLKEYPKLKDSLKKTHKQISVQKNRQAIRVYVPRVRTDLKICKAAGDKL
;
A
#
# COMPACT_ATOMS: atom_id res chain seq x y z
N MET A 1 -10.09 37.16 15.86
CA MET A 1 -10.03 36.06 14.87
C MET A 1 -8.61 35.49 14.85
N HIS A 2 -8.39 34.28 15.40
CA HIS A 2 -7.07 33.63 15.38
C HIS A 2 -7.13 32.41 14.46
N ASN A 3 -6.65 32.62 13.25
CA ASN A 3 -6.58 31.65 12.18
C ASN A 3 -5.42 30.67 12.44
N ARG A 4 -5.63 29.66 13.28
CA ARG A 4 -4.71 28.52 13.38
C ARG A 4 -5.09 27.49 12.32
N LYS A 5 -4.50 27.61 11.13
CA LYS A 5 -4.20 26.44 10.31
C LYS A 5 -3.20 25.59 11.10
N VAL A 6 -3.70 24.78 12.04
CA VAL A 6 -2.91 23.70 12.61
C VAL A 6 -2.74 22.70 11.48
N LEU A 7 -1.56 22.71 10.84
CA LEU A 7 -1.09 21.51 10.15
C LEU A 7 -1.20 20.39 11.19
N LYS A 8 -2.20 19.50 11.03
CA LYS A 8 -2.32 18.29 11.85
C LYS A 8 -1.09 17.45 11.56
N SER A 9 0.01 17.66 12.30
CA SER A 9 1.17 16.78 12.22
C SER A 9 0.68 15.37 12.53
N MET A 10 0.87 14.43 11.61
CA MET A 10 0.57 13.03 11.90
C MET A 10 1.42 12.58 13.08
N CYS A 11 0.79 12.01 14.11
CA CYS A 11 1.55 11.43 15.21
C CYS A 11 2.28 10.19 14.72
N ILE A 12 3.37 9.82 15.40
CA ILE A 12 4.21 8.67 15.00
C ILE A 12 3.34 7.40 14.83
N ALA A 13 2.41 7.15 15.76
CA ALA A 13 1.53 5.98 15.69
C ALA A 13 0.69 5.94 14.40
N GLU A 14 0.13 7.06 13.96
CA GLU A 14 -0.65 7.17 12.73
C GLU A 14 0.21 6.98 11.48
N LYS A 15 1.44 7.54 11.48
CA LYS A 15 2.40 7.32 10.39
C LYS A 15 2.77 5.85 10.25
N VAL A 16 3.13 5.20 11.35
CA VAL A 16 3.56 3.80 11.38
C VAL A 16 2.45 2.87 10.91
N VAL A 17 1.23 2.99 11.46
CA VAL A 17 0.12 2.10 11.09
C VAL A 17 -0.28 2.27 9.62
N THR A 18 -0.26 3.51 9.10
CA THR A 18 -0.57 3.79 7.69
C THR A 18 0.49 3.18 6.77
N THR A 19 1.75 3.33 7.15
CA THR A 19 2.90 2.79 6.40
C THR A 19 2.89 1.26 6.38
N MET A 20 2.64 0.62 7.53
CA MET A 20 2.49 -0.83 7.62
C MET A 20 1.35 -1.35 6.72
N MET A 21 0.19 -0.70 6.77
CA MET A 21 -0.95 -1.07 5.91
C MET A 21 -0.61 -0.93 4.43
N GLN A 22 0.15 0.10 4.05
CA GLN A 22 0.58 0.30 2.68
C GLN A 22 1.55 -0.78 2.23
N TYR A 23 2.57 -1.11 3.04
CA TYR A 23 3.52 -2.17 2.69
C TYR A 23 2.86 -3.54 2.59
N ILE A 24 1.95 -3.89 3.51
CA ILE A 24 1.20 -5.14 3.44
C ILE A 24 0.40 -5.22 2.13
N ARG A 25 -0.27 -4.11 1.75
CA ARG A 25 -0.99 -4.05 0.48
C ARG A 25 -0.03 -4.22 -0.69
N THR A 26 1.08 -3.49 -0.71
CA THR A 26 2.08 -3.58 -1.78
C THR A 26 2.60 -5.00 -1.97
N VAL A 27 2.94 -5.71 -0.88
CA VAL A 27 3.40 -7.11 -0.98
C VAL A 27 2.34 -8.00 -1.62
N ILE A 28 1.09 -7.95 -1.13
CA ILE A 28 0.00 -8.78 -1.62
C ILE A 28 -0.30 -8.47 -3.09
N ASP A 29 -0.53 -7.19 -3.41
CA ASP A 29 -0.93 -6.77 -4.74
C ASP A 29 0.20 -7.03 -5.75
N THR A 30 1.47 -6.75 -5.41
CA THR A 30 2.59 -6.99 -6.33
C THR A 30 2.78 -8.48 -6.59
N TYR A 31 2.72 -9.33 -5.56
CA TYR A 31 2.87 -10.77 -5.73
C TYR A 31 1.79 -11.35 -6.64
N GLU A 32 0.52 -11.01 -6.38
CA GLU A 32 -0.63 -11.50 -7.15
C GLU A 32 -0.65 -10.95 -8.58
N ASN A 33 -0.35 -9.66 -8.78
CA ASN A 33 -0.27 -9.07 -10.11
C ASN A 33 0.89 -9.66 -10.93
N ASN A 34 2.03 -9.95 -10.30
CA ASN A 34 3.14 -10.60 -10.98
C ASN A 34 2.77 -11.99 -11.48
N ILE A 35 1.98 -12.78 -10.73
CA ILE A 35 1.49 -14.10 -11.20
C ILE A 35 0.69 -13.94 -12.50
N ILE A 36 -0.28 -13.01 -12.50
CA ILE A 36 -1.13 -12.75 -13.68
C ILE A 36 -0.29 -12.26 -14.86
N ALA A 37 0.66 -11.36 -14.60
CA ALA A 37 1.52 -10.81 -15.64
C ALA A 37 2.50 -11.85 -16.21
N ILE A 38 3.04 -12.75 -15.38
CA ILE A 38 3.87 -13.88 -15.82
C ILE A 38 3.08 -14.76 -16.79
N GLU A 39 1.84 -15.14 -16.43
CA GLU A 39 0.99 -15.97 -17.29
C GLU A 39 0.70 -15.27 -18.63
N LEU A 40 0.44 -13.96 -18.60
CA LEU A 40 0.23 -13.17 -19.82
C LEU A 40 1.49 -13.15 -20.70
N ARG A 41 2.68 -12.97 -20.12
CA ARG A 41 3.95 -12.98 -20.87
C ARG A 41 4.30 -14.37 -21.39
N ASP A 42 3.89 -15.44 -20.72
CA ASP A 42 4.02 -16.80 -21.25
C ASP A 42 3.14 -16.99 -22.49
N LYS A 43 1.89 -16.49 -22.48
CA LYS A 43 0.99 -16.51 -23.64
C LYS A 43 1.54 -15.68 -24.80
N GLU A 44 1.95 -14.44 -24.54
CA GLU A 44 2.57 -13.57 -25.55
C GLU A 44 3.85 -14.18 -26.13
N THR A 45 4.63 -14.90 -25.31
CA THR A 45 5.79 -15.66 -25.80
C THR A 45 5.36 -16.72 -26.82
N GLN A 46 4.27 -17.43 -26.60
CA GLN A 46 3.76 -18.42 -27.55
C GLN A 46 3.26 -17.74 -28.83
N ASP A 47 2.52 -16.64 -28.72
CA ASP A 47 2.02 -15.90 -29.88
C ASP A 47 3.18 -15.44 -30.78
N LEU A 48 4.25 -14.89 -30.19
CA LEU A 48 5.43 -14.47 -30.93
C LEU A 48 6.16 -15.65 -31.58
N LEU A 49 6.25 -16.79 -30.89
CA LEU A 49 6.87 -17.99 -31.43
C LEU A 49 6.06 -18.57 -32.59
N HIS A 50 4.73 -18.63 -32.47
CA HIS A 50 3.85 -19.08 -33.56
C HIS A 50 3.95 -18.16 -34.77
N GLU A 51 4.01 -16.84 -34.58
CA GLU A 51 4.21 -15.90 -35.69
C GLU A 51 5.56 -16.13 -36.39
N ILE A 52 6.63 -16.39 -35.62
CA ILE A 52 7.95 -16.71 -36.16
C ILE A 52 7.93 -18.04 -36.93
N GLU A 53 7.19 -19.04 -36.47
CA GLU A 53 7.13 -20.38 -37.06
C GLU A 53 6.26 -20.45 -38.31
N LEU A 54 5.09 -19.78 -38.29
CA LEU A 54 4.02 -20.00 -39.26
C LEU A 54 3.96 -18.92 -40.35
N SER A 55 4.49 -17.71 -40.09
CA SER A 55 4.41 -16.60 -41.04
C SER A 55 5.61 -16.51 -41.98
N GLN A 56 5.37 -16.05 -43.21
CA GLN A 56 6.44 -15.68 -44.14
C GLN A 56 6.94 -14.27 -43.82
N LEU A 57 7.94 -14.20 -42.96
CA LEU A 57 8.50 -12.94 -42.49
C LEU A 57 9.68 -12.49 -43.35
N SER A 58 9.78 -11.19 -43.61
CA SER A 58 11.01 -10.60 -44.15
C SER A 58 12.14 -10.66 -43.11
N PRO A 59 13.43 -10.57 -43.52
CA PRO A 59 14.54 -10.56 -42.57
C PRO A 59 14.42 -9.46 -41.49
N ALA A 60 13.90 -8.29 -41.86
CA ALA A 60 13.63 -7.20 -40.92
C ALA A 60 12.47 -7.53 -39.96
N GLY A 61 11.43 -8.21 -40.45
CA GLY A 61 10.32 -8.71 -39.64
C GLY A 61 10.77 -9.75 -38.60
N CYS A 62 11.61 -10.70 -39.02
CA CYS A 62 12.23 -11.67 -38.11
C CYS A 62 13.03 -10.98 -37.01
N LEU A 63 13.89 -10.02 -37.37
CA LEU A 63 14.71 -9.30 -36.38
C LEU A 63 13.87 -8.54 -35.37
N ARG A 64 12.76 -7.92 -35.81
CA ARG A 64 11.82 -7.22 -34.93
C ARG A 64 11.18 -8.18 -33.92
N LEU A 65 10.58 -9.28 -34.40
CA LEU A 65 9.92 -10.26 -33.54
C LEU A 65 10.91 -10.94 -32.58
N MET A 66 12.14 -11.20 -33.00
CA MET A 66 13.18 -11.72 -32.10
C MET A 66 13.53 -10.75 -30.97
N ARG A 67 13.55 -9.44 -31.23
CA ARG A 67 13.76 -8.42 -30.19
C ARG A 67 12.58 -8.35 -29.24
N GLU A 68 11.36 -8.42 -29.76
CA GLU A 68 10.14 -8.45 -28.94
C GLU A 68 10.09 -9.71 -28.06
N LEU A 69 10.39 -10.88 -28.61
CA LEU A 69 10.48 -12.14 -27.87
C LEU A 69 11.50 -12.07 -26.74
N LYS A 70 12.68 -11.50 -27.02
CA LYS A 70 13.71 -11.28 -25.99
C LYS A 70 13.16 -10.39 -24.87
N ARG A 71 12.55 -9.25 -25.20
CA ARG A 71 11.97 -8.30 -24.24
C ARG A 71 10.90 -8.95 -23.37
N VAL A 72 9.93 -9.64 -23.97
CA VAL A 72 8.84 -10.34 -23.26
C VAL A 72 9.40 -11.37 -22.27
N ARG A 73 10.40 -12.15 -22.70
CA ARG A 73 11.06 -13.14 -21.84
C ARG A 73 11.88 -12.50 -20.70
N GLU A 74 12.49 -11.34 -20.93
CA GLU A 74 13.20 -10.57 -19.90
C GLU A 74 12.23 -10.00 -18.87
N GLU A 75 11.12 -9.41 -19.31
CA GLU A 75 10.08 -8.90 -18.43
C GLU A 75 9.51 -10.02 -17.54
N ARG A 76 9.21 -11.18 -18.14
CA ARG A 76 8.77 -12.37 -17.41
C ARG A 76 9.78 -12.79 -16.34
N ARG A 77 11.07 -12.90 -16.69
CA ARG A 77 12.11 -13.30 -15.73
C ARG A 77 12.17 -12.35 -14.55
N ARG A 78 12.20 -11.04 -14.81
CA ARG A 78 12.20 -10.03 -13.75
C ARG A 78 11.04 -10.20 -12.76
N MET A 79 9.82 -10.47 -13.26
CA MET A 79 8.65 -10.68 -12.40
C MET A 79 8.74 -12.00 -11.60
N LYS A 80 9.30 -13.04 -12.21
CA LYS A 80 9.52 -14.32 -11.54
C LYS A 80 10.57 -14.20 -10.43
N ASP A 81 11.69 -13.56 -10.72
CA ASP A 81 12.79 -13.33 -9.77
C ASP A 81 12.29 -12.49 -8.57
N GLU A 82 11.49 -11.46 -8.83
CA GLU A 82 10.84 -10.67 -7.78
C GLU A 82 9.92 -11.56 -6.91
N ASN A 83 9.06 -12.38 -7.54
CA ASN A 83 8.14 -13.27 -6.81
C ASN A 83 8.84 -14.37 -6.01
N GLU A 84 10.00 -14.86 -6.46
CA GLU A 84 10.83 -15.82 -5.73
C GLU A 84 11.32 -15.25 -4.39
N THR A 85 11.40 -13.92 -4.26
CA THR A 85 11.70 -13.27 -2.97
C THR A 85 10.46 -12.80 -2.23
N LEU A 86 9.44 -12.27 -2.94
CA LEU A 86 8.19 -11.81 -2.33
C LEU A 86 7.38 -12.94 -1.69
N ILE A 87 7.53 -14.18 -2.17
CA ILE A 87 6.79 -15.35 -1.67
C ILE A 87 6.87 -15.48 -0.14
N PHE A 88 8.06 -15.30 0.45
CA PHE A 88 8.23 -15.45 1.90
C PHE A 88 7.41 -14.44 2.70
N LEU A 89 7.32 -13.19 2.22
CA LEU A 89 6.49 -12.17 2.86
C LEU A 89 5.00 -12.44 2.61
N TYR A 90 4.65 -12.87 1.40
CA TYR A 90 3.27 -13.18 1.03
C TYR A 90 2.70 -14.35 1.85
N GLU A 91 3.46 -15.43 1.98
CA GLU A 91 3.10 -16.61 2.78
C GLU A 91 2.97 -16.26 4.26
N MET A 92 3.95 -15.54 4.82
CA MET A 92 3.86 -15.04 6.19
C MET A 92 2.60 -14.19 6.39
N LEU A 93 2.27 -13.28 5.47
CA LEU A 93 1.05 -12.48 5.58
C LEU A 93 -0.24 -13.32 5.48
N LYS A 94 -0.24 -14.42 4.74
CA LYS A 94 -1.36 -15.37 4.66
C LYS A 94 -1.58 -16.12 5.97
N GLU A 95 -0.54 -16.40 6.75
CA GLU A 95 -0.66 -17.01 8.08
C GLU A 95 -1.37 -16.10 9.10
N TYR A 96 -1.37 -14.78 8.86
CA TYR A 96 -1.98 -13.78 9.73
C TYR A 96 -3.13 -13.01 9.06
N PRO A 97 -4.25 -13.66 8.69
CA PRO A 97 -5.34 -13.03 7.94
C PRO A 97 -6.01 -11.88 8.71
N LYS A 98 -5.96 -11.92 10.06
CA LYS A 98 -6.51 -10.89 10.94
C LYS A 98 -5.59 -9.67 11.11
N LEU A 99 -4.35 -9.71 10.62
CA LEU A 99 -3.38 -8.62 10.79
C LEU A 99 -3.88 -7.33 10.13
N LYS A 100 -4.36 -7.42 8.88
CA LYS A 100 -4.88 -6.28 8.12
C LYS A 100 -6.05 -5.60 8.84
N ASP A 101 -6.98 -6.38 9.37
CA ASP A 101 -8.14 -5.84 10.08
C ASP A 101 -7.77 -5.28 11.46
N SER A 102 -6.81 -5.91 12.14
CA SER A 102 -6.25 -5.39 13.38
C SER A 102 -5.57 -4.03 13.16
N LEU A 103 -4.80 -3.87 12.09
CA LEU A 103 -4.18 -2.59 11.73
C LEU A 103 -5.23 -1.52 11.38
N LYS A 104 -6.27 -1.86 10.62
CA LYS A 104 -7.39 -0.93 10.35
C LYS A 104 -8.08 -0.48 11.64
N LYS A 105 -8.35 -1.41 12.56
CA LYS A 105 -8.95 -1.12 13.85
C LYS A 105 -8.06 -0.20 14.69
N THR A 106 -6.77 -0.50 14.77
CA THR A 106 -5.78 0.31 15.47
C THR A 106 -5.69 1.71 14.87
N HIS A 107 -5.68 1.85 13.54
CA HIS A 107 -5.71 3.14 12.87
C HIS A 107 -6.94 3.96 13.27
N LYS A 108 -8.14 3.35 13.26
CA LYS A 108 -9.37 3.99 13.71
C LYS A 108 -9.29 4.44 15.18
N GLN A 109 -8.75 3.61 16.06
CA GLN A 109 -8.58 3.94 17.48
C GLN A 109 -7.62 5.13 17.67
N ILE A 110 -6.52 5.17 16.91
CA ILE A 110 -5.59 6.30 16.91
C ILE A 110 -6.30 7.57 16.48
N SER A 111 -7.09 7.54 15.40
CA SER A 111 -7.86 8.71 14.94
C SER A 111 -8.85 9.20 16.00
N VAL A 112 -9.58 8.30 16.66
CA VAL A 112 -10.50 8.65 17.75
C VAL A 112 -9.75 9.31 18.91
N GLN A 113 -8.61 8.76 19.31
CA GLN A 113 -7.82 9.30 20.42
C GLN A 113 -7.25 10.67 20.09
N LYS A 114 -6.79 10.90 18.85
CA LYS A 114 -6.36 12.23 18.38
C LYS A 114 -7.48 13.25 18.47
N ASN A 115 -8.70 12.87 18.07
CA ASN A 115 -9.86 13.77 18.17
C ASN A 115 -10.16 14.10 19.64
N ARG A 116 -10.13 13.11 20.53
CA ARG A 116 -10.28 13.32 21.98
C ARG A 116 -9.22 14.24 22.56
N GLN A 117 -7.97 14.11 22.12
CA GLN A 117 -6.87 14.98 22.53
C GLN A 117 -7.05 16.42 22.00
N ALA A 118 -7.55 16.58 20.78
CA ALA A 118 -7.77 17.90 20.18
C ALA A 118 -8.87 18.71 20.89
N ILE A 119 -9.89 18.05 21.43
CA ILE A 119 -10.98 18.68 22.18
C ILE A 119 -10.76 18.66 23.70
N ARG A 120 -9.58 18.20 24.17
CA ARG A 120 -9.31 18.03 25.60
C ARG A 120 -9.29 19.38 26.30
N VAL A 121 -10.13 19.53 27.31
CA VAL A 121 -10.11 20.67 28.24
C VAL A 121 -9.52 20.20 29.57
N TYR A 122 -8.59 20.98 30.13
CA TYR A 122 -8.03 20.72 31.45
C TYR A 122 -8.98 21.23 32.53
N VAL A 123 -9.29 20.39 33.51
CA VAL A 123 -10.01 20.76 34.73
C VAL A 123 -9.04 20.64 35.91
N PRO A 124 -8.71 21.75 36.60
CA PRO A 124 -7.90 21.72 37.81
C PRO A 124 -8.50 20.79 38.85
N ARG A 125 -7.68 19.90 39.40
CA ARG A 125 -8.12 18.89 40.38
C ARG A 125 -8.03 19.37 41.83
N VAL A 126 -7.22 20.39 42.08
CA VAL A 126 -6.83 20.82 43.44
C VAL A 126 -7.02 22.32 43.65
N ARG A 127 -6.71 23.14 42.65
CA ARG A 127 -6.74 24.60 42.72
C ARG A 127 -8.05 25.15 42.17
N THR A 128 -8.85 25.79 43.03
CA THR A 128 -10.16 26.39 42.69
C THR A 128 -10.07 27.84 42.21
N ASP A 129 -8.91 28.47 42.37
CA ASP A 129 -8.62 29.85 41.95
C ASP A 129 -8.31 30.00 40.46
N LEU A 130 -8.15 28.89 39.73
CA LEU A 130 -7.72 28.90 38.33
C LEU A 130 -8.90 29.09 37.37
N LYS A 131 -8.82 30.13 36.52
CA LYS A 131 -9.83 30.48 35.48
C LYS A 131 -9.76 29.61 34.21
N ILE A 132 -9.04 28.48 34.26
CA ILE A 132 -8.74 27.65 33.08
C ILE A 132 -9.96 26.83 32.65
N CYS A 133 -10.93 26.64 33.55
CA CYS A 133 -12.24 26.09 33.22
C CYS A 133 -13.13 27.18 32.61
N LYS A 134 -13.53 27.05 31.34
CA LYS A 134 -14.77 27.71 30.90
C LYS A 134 -15.94 27.01 31.58
N ALA A 135 -16.82 27.79 32.21
CA ALA A 135 -17.99 27.30 32.92
C ALA A 135 -18.86 26.46 31.98
N ALA A 136 -19.31 25.31 32.45
CA ALA A 136 -20.26 24.43 31.76
C ALA A 136 -21.69 25.01 31.72
N GLY A 137 -21.83 26.33 31.50
CA GLY A 137 -23.08 27.08 31.62
C GLY A 137 -23.37 28.09 30.51
N ASP A 138 -22.43 28.38 29.61
CA ASP A 138 -22.71 29.30 28.50
C ASP A 138 -23.25 28.51 27.30
N LYS A 139 -24.55 28.25 27.34
CA LYS A 139 -25.34 27.95 26.13
C LYS A 139 -25.35 29.20 25.26
N LEU A 140 -24.77 29.12 24.06
CA LEU A 140 -25.16 29.90 22.88
C LEU A 140 -25.12 28.98 21.67
#